data_AF-A0A7W9JD04-F1
#
_entry.id   AF-A0A7W9JD04-F1
#
_cell.length_a   1.000
_cell.length_b   1.000
_cell.length_c   1.000
_cell.angle_alpha   90.00
_cell.angle_beta   90.00
_cell.angle_gamma   90.00
#
_symmetry.space_group_name_H-M   'P 1'
#
loop_
_entity.id
_entity.type
_entity.pdbx_description
1 polymer ?
#
loop_
_entity_poly.entity_id
_entity_poly.type
_entity_poly.pdbx_seq_one_letter_code
_entity_poly.pdbx_strand_id
1 'polypeptide(L)' 'MADSLDNLKEQYQNIKEFQSEMRKSGLSASSRQMKDSANQLGKLGKKIEKLEKGR' A
#
# COMPACT_ATOMS: atom_id res chain seq x y z
N MET A 1 19.77 2.96 3.30
CA MET A 1 18.86 4.12 3.33
C MET A 1 17.65 3.71 4.14
N ALA A 2 17.40 4.34 5.30
CA ALA A 2 16.17 4.10 6.04
C ALA A 2 15.02 4.72 5.24
N ASP A 3 13.97 3.96 4.93
CA ASP A 3 12.78 4.54 4.33
C ASP A 3 12.23 5.61 5.27
N SER A 4 12.24 6.88 4.85
CA SER A 4 11.60 7.94 5.61
C SER A 4 10.10 7.68 5.71
N LEU A 5 9.46 8.14 6.79
CA LEU A 5 8.02 8.03 6.96
C LEU A 5 7.26 8.57 5.74
N ASP A 6 7.74 9.69 5.18
CA ASP A 6 7.15 10.33 4.00
C ASP A 6 7.26 9.44 2.76
N ASN A 7 8.41 8.78 2.53
CA ASN A 7 8.60 7.83 1.44
C ASN A 7 7.64 6.62 1.58
N LEU A 8 7.43 6.13 2.81
CA LEU A 8 6.49 5.02 3.04
C LEU A 8 5.04 5.43 2.79
N LYS A 9 4.67 6.65 3.18
CA LYS A 9 3.33 7.21 2.93
C LYS A 9 3.10 7.42 1.43
N GLU A 10 4.09 7.91 0.70
CA GLU A 10 4.05 8.06 -0.75
C GLU A 10 3.87 6.70 -1.44
N GLN A 11 4.68 5.70 -1.08
CA GLN A 11 4.53 4.33 -1.60
C GLN A 11 3.15 3.74 -1.30
N TYR A 12 2.62 3.97 -0.10
CA TYR A 12 1.27 3.53 0.27
C TYR A 12 0.20 4.16 -0.62
N GLN A 13 0.28 5.47 -0.88
CA GLN A 13 -0.67 6.14 -1.76
C GLN A 13 -0.57 5.64 -3.20
N ASN A 14 0.64 5.49 -3.73
CA ASN A 14 0.85 4.99 -5.10
C ASN A 14 0.23 3.60 -5.29
N ILE A 15 0.42 2.69 -4.32
CA ILE A 15 -0.18 1.34 -4.40
C ILE A 15 -1.70 1.38 -4.24
N LYS A 16 -2.23 2.30 -3.42
CA LYS A 16 -3.67 2.47 -3.23
C LYS A 16 -4.34 2.99 -4.49
N GLU A 17 -3.71 3.96 -5.16
CA GLU A 17 -4.16 4.49 -6.45
C GLU A 17 -4.13 3.40 -7.52
N PHE A 18 -3.01 2.67 -7.64
CA PHE A 18 -2.90 1.52 -8.54
C PHE A 18 -3.99 0.47 -8.29
N GLN A 19 -4.31 0.15 -7.02
CA GLN A 19 -5.40 -0.76 -6.68
C GLN A 19 -6.79 -0.21 -7.05
N SER A 20 -6.96 1.10 -7.04
CA SER A 20 -8.18 1.77 -7.51
C SER A 20 -8.34 1.64 -9.02
N GLU A 21 -7.26 1.86 -9.76
CA GLU A 21 -7.23 1.71 -11.22
C GLU A 21 -7.49 0.26 -11.65
N MET A 22 -6.89 -0.72 -10.98
CA MET A 22 -7.19 -2.14 -11.21
C MET A 22 -8.67 -2.47 -10.99
N ARG A 23 -9.32 -1.87 -9.98
CA ARG A 23 -10.76 -2.06 -9.78
C ARG A 23 -11.58 -1.43 -10.90
N LYS A 24 -11.21 -0.21 -11.34
CA LYS A 24 -11.87 0.48 -12.46
C LYS A 24 -11.73 -0.28 -13.77
N SER A 25 -10.61 -0.97 -14.00
CA SER A 25 -10.39 -1.81 -15.18
C SER A 25 -11.10 -3.17 -15.11
N GLY A 26 -11.88 -3.42 -14.04
CA GLY A 26 -12.68 -4.65 -13.89
C GLY A 26 -11.91 -5.82 -13.30
N LEU A 27 -10.72 -5.59 -12.74
CA LEU A 27 -9.94 -6.64 -12.10
C LEU A 27 -10.64 -7.14 -10.84
N SER A 28 -10.91 -8.45 -10.78
CA SER A 28 -11.58 -9.06 -9.63
C SER A 28 -10.78 -8.87 -8.35
N ALA A 29 -11.46 -8.58 -7.24
CA ALA A 29 -10.88 -8.57 -5.90
C ALA A 29 -10.23 -9.91 -5.51
N SER A 30 -10.66 -11.02 -6.12
CA SER A 30 -10.06 -12.34 -5.92
C SER A 30 -8.80 -12.60 -6.75
N SER A 31 -8.49 -11.72 -7.70
CA SER A 31 -7.30 -11.83 -8.54
C SER A 31 -6.02 -11.78 -7.71
N ARG A 32 -4.99 -12.46 -8.18
CA ARG A 32 -3.69 -12.50 -7.52
C ARG A 32 -3.11 -11.09 -7.35
N GLN A 33 -3.20 -10.25 -8.37
CA GLN A 33 -2.71 -8.88 -8.35
C GLN A 33 -3.43 -8.00 -7.29
N MET A 34 -4.77 -8.13 -7.15
CA MET A 34 -5.51 -7.42 -6.11
C MET A 34 -5.12 -7.86 -4.70
N LYS A 35 -4.91 -9.17 -4.51
CA LYS A 35 -4.46 -9.74 -3.24
C LYS A 35 -3.04 -9.30 -2.88
N ASP A 36 -2.14 -9.30 -3.86
CA ASP A 36 -0.75 -8.89 -3.68
C ASP A 36 -0.66 -7.40 -3.32
N SER A 37 -1.40 -6.54 -4.03
CA SER A 37 -1.52 -5.11 -3.72
C SER A 37 -2.10 -4.88 -2.30
N ALA A 38 -3.17 -5.60 -1.93
CA ALA A 38 -3.75 -5.49 -0.59
C ALA A 38 -2.76 -5.91 0.51
N ASN A 39 -1.99 -6.98 0.28
CA ASN A 39 -0.95 -7.42 1.20
C ASN A 39 0.17 -6.37 1.35
N GLN A 40 0.58 -5.74 0.25
CA GLN A 40 1.58 -4.67 0.28
C GLN A 40 1.08 -3.45 1.06
N LEU A 41 -0.17 -3.02 0.84
CA LEU A 41 -0.80 -1.95 1.60
C LEU A 41 -0.84 -2.27 3.10
N GLY A 42 -1.23 -3.50 3.48
CA GLY A 42 -1.26 -3.93 4.87
C GLY A 42 0.12 -3.89 5.54
N LYS A 43 1.18 -4.32 4.83
CA LYS A 43 2.56 -4.26 5.32
C LYS A 43 3.05 -2.81 5.49
N LEU A 44 2.80 -1.97 4.49
CA LEU A 44 3.19 -0.55 4.52
C LEU A 44 2.45 0.21 5.62
N GLY A 45 1.13 0.00 5.76
CA GLY A 45 0.33 0.60 6.82
C GLY A 45 0.87 0.29 8.21
N LYS A 46 1.22 -0.98 8.49
CA LYS A 46 1.84 -1.38 9.77
C LYS A 46 3.21 -0.71 9.99
N LYS A 47 4.01 -0.58 8.94
CA LYS A 47 5.34 0.06 9.03
C LYS A 47 5.21 1.57 9.29
N ILE A 48 4.28 2.24 8.62
CA ILE A 48 3.93 3.65 8.84
C ILE A 48 3.45 3.84 10.29
N GLU A 49 2.46 3.07 10.73
CA GLU A 49 1.90 3.17 12.09
C GLU A 49 2.98 2.99 13.16
N LYS A 50 3.89 2.01 12.98
CA LYS A 50 5.00 1.77 13.90
C LYS A 50 5.96 2.96 13.97
N LEU A 51 6.23 3.62 12.85
CA LEU A 51 7.11 4.78 12.78
C LEU A 51 6.45 6.06 13.29
N GLU A 52 5.13 6.20 13.14
CA GLU A 52 4.36 7.32 13.69
C GLU A 52 4.21 7.21 15.21
N LYS A 53 3.99 6.01 15.75
CA LYS A 53 3.88 5.77 17.20
C LYS A 53 5.21 5.77 17.94
N GLY A 54 6.32 5.56 17.22
CA GLY A 54 7.68 5.58 17.79
C GLY A 54 8.35 6.96 17.77
N ARG A 55 7.63 8.01 17.38
CA ARG A 55 8.05 9.42 17.38
C ARG A 55 7.46 10.14 18.59
#